data_AF-A0A351CIM0-F1
#
_entry.id   AF-A0A351CIM0-F1
#
_cell.length_a   1.000
_cell.length_b   1.000
_cell.length_c   1.000
_cell.angle_alpha   90.00
_cell.angle_beta   90.00
_cell.angle_gamma   90.00
#
_symmetry.space_group_name_H-M   'P 1'
#
loop_
_entity.id
_entity.type
_entity.pdbx_description
1 polymer ?
#
loop_
_entity_poly.entity_id
_entity_poly.type
_entity_poly.pdbx_seq_one_letter_code
_entity_poly.pdbx_strand_id
1 'polypeptide(L)'
;MKSKILSFTLFLGISCLFPAYTTQSNDKSDEARLNNVDAVQAIAIANEWNYSKKEITSYVTPREVVFKSSDDKVIKKIPLPEDKMLVAVAPYISRTHR
;
A
#
# COMPACT_ATOMS: atom_id res chain seq x y z
N MET A 1 2.87 13.55 66.77
CA MET A 1 2.07 14.51 65.98
C MET A 1 2.81 14.88 64.71
N LYS A 2 2.29 14.37 63.59
CA LYS A 2 2.21 14.96 62.24
C LYS A 2 3.31 15.92 61.77
N SER A 3 4.17 15.44 60.86
CA SER A 3 4.43 16.12 59.58
C SER A 3 5.29 15.22 58.70
N LYS A 4 4.75 14.73 57.58
CA LYS A 4 5.41 14.49 56.28
C LYS A 4 4.32 14.26 55.23
N ILE A 5 3.68 15.35 54.78
CA ILE A 5 3.01 15.38 53.49
C ILE A 5 3.94 16.18 52.60
N LEU A 6 4.81 15.48 51.86
CA LEU A 6 5.59 16.11 50.81
C LEU A 6 5.66 15.17 49.62
N SER A 7 5.15 15.68 48.51
CA SER A 7 5.40 15.21 47.15
C SER A 7 4.66 13.94 46.73
N PHE A 8 3.38 14.11 46.37
CA PHE A 8 2.70 13.23 45.43
C PHE A 8 2.08 14.08 44.32
N THR A 9 2.90 14.84 43.60
CA THR A 9 2.43 15.66 42.48
C THR A 9 3.55 15.87 41.46
N LEU A 10 4.10 14.78 40.93
CA LEU A 10 4.96 14.85 39.74
C LEU A 10 4.98 13.53 38.97
N PHE A 11 3.80 13.02 38.58
CA PHE A 11 3.69 11.93 37.61
C PHE A 11 2.45 12.11 36.71
N LEU A 12 2.15 13.36 36.34
CA LEU A 12 1.06 13.68 35.42
C LEU A 12 1.55 14.70 34.38
N GLY A 13 2.49 14.30 33.54
CA GLY A 13 3.06 15.24 32.58
C GLY A 13 3.96 14.69 31.47
N ILE A 14 4.10 13.37 31.29
CA ILE A 14 4.97 12.79 30.24
C ILE A 14 4.29 11.60 29.55
N SER A 15 3.01 11.72 29.19
CA SER A 15 2.34 10.74 28.32
C SER A 15 1.77 11.35 27.03
N CYS A 16 1.86 12.66 26.83
CA CYS A 16 1.30 13.33 25.64
C CYS A 16 2.31 13.64 24.52
N LEU A 17 3.53 13.07 24.57
CA LEU A 17 4.57 13.28 23.54
C LEU A 17 4.86 12.03 22.72
N PHE A 18 3.89 11.11 22.61
CA PHE A 18 3.88 10.22 21.45
C PHE A 18 3.14 10.97 20.35
N PRO A 19 3.84 11.51 19.31
CA PRO A 19 3.13 11.81 18.09
C PRO A 19 2.48 10.50 17.67
N ALA A 20 1.15 10.44 17.71
CA ALA A 20 0.42 9.51 16.90
C ALA A 20 0.83 9.87 15.47
N TYR A 21 1.82 9.18 14.92
CA TYR A 21 2.07 9.18 13.49
C TYR A 21 0.84 8.54 12.88
N THR A 22 -0.18 9.36 12.64
CA THR A 22 -1.16 9.03 11.63
C THR A 22 -0.33 9.06 10.35
N THR A 23 -0.05 7.89 9.79
CA THR A 23 0.35 7.80 8.38
C THR A 23 -0.83 8.35 7.61
N GLN A 24 -0.85 9.68 7.40
CA GLN A 24 -1.72 10.32 6.46
C GLN A 24 -1.34 9.70 5.12
N SER A 25 -2.13 8.72 4.69
CA SER A 25 -1.82 7.91 3.54
C SER A 25 -1.68 8.84 2.34
N ASN A 26 -0.53 8.77 1.69
CA ASN A 26 -0.24 9.59 0.52
C ASN A 26 -0.96 9.05 -0.73
N ASP A 27 -2.06 8.32 -0.54
CA ASP A 27 -2.75 7.50 -1.53
C ASP A 27 -3.15 8.34 -2.74
N LYS A 28 -3.64 9.56 -2.52
CA LYS A 28 -3.98 10.48 -3.63
C LYS A 28 -2.78 10.82 -4.51
N SER A 29 -1.57 10.91 -3.95
CA SER A 29 -0.35 11.15 -4.74
C SER A 29 0.09 9.90 -5.49
N ASP A 30 -0.18 8.73 -4.93
CA ASP A 30 0.20 7.45 -5.53
C ASP A 30 -0.74 7.09 -6.68
N GLU A 31 -2.04 7.27 -6.49
CA GLU A 31 -3.04 7.16 -7.57
C GLU A 31 -2.70 8.07 -8.76
N ALA A 32 -2.11 9.24 -8.51
CA ALA A 32 -1.69 10.14 -9.58
C ALA A 32 -0.62 9.54 -10.50
N ARG A 33 0.20 8.58 -10.01
CA ARG A 33 1.17 7.85 -10.82
C ARG A 33 0.52 6.92 -11.85
N LEU A 34 -0.77 6.58 -11.69
CA LEU A 34 -1.52 5.77 -12.64
C LEU A 34 -2.18 6.60 -13.76
N ASN A 35 -2.00 7.92 -13.77
CA ASN A 35 -2.55 8.79 -14.80
C ASN A 35 -1.61 8.86 -16.01
N ASN A 36 -2.19 8.75 -17.21
CA ASN A 36 -1.48 8.84 -18.49
C ASN A 36 -0.34 7.83 -18.66
N VAL A 37 -0.44 6.67 -18.00
CA VAL A 37 0.51 5.57 -18.20
C VAL A 37 -0.04 4.54 -19.19
N ASP A 38 0.86 3.93 -19.95
CA ASP A 38 0.51 2.80 -20.82
C ASP A 38 0.48 1.48 -20.05
N ALA A 39 0.09 0.40 -20.73
CA ALA A 39 0.00 -0.95 -20.14
C ALA A 39 1.35 -1.45 -19.59
N VAL A 40 2.47 -1.16 -20.24
CA VAL A 40 3.80 -1.63 -19.82
C VAL A 40 4.22 -0.90 -18.55
N GLN A 41 4.03 0.42 -18.53
CA GLN A 41 4.28 1.26 -17.36
C GLN A 41 3.38 0.86 -16.18
N ALA A 42 2.09 0.56 -16.44
CA ALA A 42 1.17 0.06 -15.43
C ALA A 42 1.66 -1.26 -14.80
N ILE A 43 2.15 -2.21 -15.61
CA ILE A 43 2.69 -3.48 -15.09
C ILE A 43 3.95 -3.23 -14.25
N ALA A 44 4.83 -2.32 -14.67
CA ALA A 44 6.01 -1.97 -13.90
C ALA A 44 5.64 -1.39 -12.53
N ILE A 45 4.64 -0.49 -12.48
CA ILE A 45 4.10 0.06 -11.24
C ILE A 45 3.47 -1.04 -10.37
N ALA A 46 2.69 -1.95 -10.97
CA ALA A 46 2.08 -3.07 -10.26
C ALA A 46 3.14 -3.96 -9.58
N ASN A 47 4.23 -4.29 -10.29
CA ASN A 47 5.34 -5.07 -9.76
C ASN A 47 6.10 -4.35 -8.63
N GLU A 48 6.32 -3.03 -8.77
CA GLU A 48 6.93 -2.21 -7.72
C GLU A 48 6.07 -2.22 -6.45
N TRP A 49 4.77 -1.97 -6.62
CA TRP A 49 3.82 -1.79 -5.52
C TRP A 49 3.49 -3.08 -4.78
N ASN A 50 3.62 -4.25 -5.43
CA ASN A 50 3.48 -5.55 -4.77
C ASN A 50 4.34 -5.66 -3.48
N TYR A 51 5.49 -4.99 -3.45
CA TYR A 51 6.38 -4.95 -2.29
C TYR A 51 6.28 -3.65 -1.50
N SER A 52 6.14 -2.50 -2.16
CA SER A 52 6.23 -1.18 -1.52
C SER A 52 4.90 -0.60 -1.02
N LYS A 53 3.75 -1.11 -1.46
CA LYS A 53 2.41 -0.59 -1.11
C LYS A 53 1.43 -1.70 -0.77
N LYS A 54 1.35 -2.06 0.51
CA LYS A 54 0.47 -3.15 0.98
C LYS A 54 -1.03 -2.80 0.97
N GLU A 55 -1.37 -1.53 0.97
CA GLU A 55 -2.76 -1.03 0.89
C GLU A 55 -3.35 -1.08 -0.53
N ILE A 56 -2.52 -1.33 -1.55
CA ILE A 56 -2.96 -1.42 -2.94
C ILE A 56 -2.66 -2.82 -3.46
N THR A 57 -3.69 -3.50 -3.93
CA THR A 57 -3.55 -4.77 -4.65
C THR A 57 -3.66 -4.51 -6.15
N SER A 58 -2.91 -5.30 -6.93
CA SER A 58 -2.99 -5.25 -8.39
C SER A 58 -3.02 -6.65 -8.98
N TYR A 59 -3.70 -6.78 -10.11
CA TYR A 59 -3.76 -8.02 -10.88
C TYR A 59 -3.99 -7.71 -12.36
N VAL A 60 -3.68 -8.68 -13.21
CA VAL A 60 -3.84 -8.56 -14.66
C VAL A 60 -4.89 -9.55 -15.15
N THR A 61 -5.77 -9.09 -16.02
CA THR A 61 -6.71 -9.90 -16.79
C THR A 61 -6.26 -9.95 -18.25
N PRO A 62 -6.88 -10.76 -19.13
CA PRO A 62 -6.58 -10.71 -20.56
C PRO A 62 -6.83 -9.35 -21.23
N ARG A 63 -7.52 -8.41 -20.58
CA ARG A 63 -7.93 -7.12 -21.16
C ARG A 63 -7.39 -5.90 -20.45
N GLU A 64 -7.01 -6.01 -19.18
CA GLU A 64 -6.67 -4.85 -18.36
C GLU A 64 -5.75 -5.21 -17.18
N VAL A 65 -4.94 -4.23 -16.78
CA VAL A 65 -4.29 -4.17 -15.47
C VAL A 65 -5.24 -3.45 -14.51
N VAL A 66 -5.52 -4.07 -13.36
CA VAL A 66 -6.47 -3.55 -12.37
C VAL A 66 -5.74 -3.23 -11.08
N PHE A 67 -6.03 -2.06 -10.52
CA PHE A 67 -5.55 -1.62 -9.21
C PHE A 67 -6.75 -1.44 -8.28
N LYS A 68 -6.65 -1.99 -7.06
CA LYS A 68 -7.66 -1.90 -6.01
C LYS A 68 -7.06 -1.43 -4.70
N SER A 69 -7.84 -0.70 -3.90
CA SER A 69 -7.50 -0.43 -2.51
C SER A 69 -7.69 -1.68 -1.63
N SER A 70 -7.26 -1.61 -0.38
CA SER A 70 -7.46 -2.65 0.63
C SER A 70 -8.94 -2.95 0.91
N ASP A 71 -9.81 -1.95 0.76
CA ASP A 71 -11.28 -2.10 0.81
C ASP A 71 -11.91 -2.64 -0.49
N ASP A 72 -11.12 -3.28 -1.37
CA ASP A 72 -11.57 -3.87 -2.64
C ASP A 72 -12.12 -2.89 -3.70
N LYS A 73 -12.13 -1.59 -3.41
CA LYS A 73 -12.56 -0.55 -4.34
C LYS A 73 -11.59 -0.46 -5.51
N VAL A 74 -12.12 -0.52 -6.73
CA VAL A 74 -11.32 -0.31 -7.95
C VAL A 74 -10.86 1.15 -8.01
N ILE A 75 -9.54 1.34 -8.01
CA ILE A 75 -8.86 2.63 -8.14
C ILE A 75 -8.72 2.98 -9.62
N LYS A 76 -8.18 2.04 -10.40
CA LYS A 76 -7.90 2.24 -11.82
C LYS A 76 -7.94 0.92 -12.58
N LYS A 77 -8.33 1.03 -13.85
CA LYS A 77 -8.25 0.00 -14.88
C LYS A 77 -7.50 0.57 -16.07
N ILE A 78 -6.48 -0.13 -16.54
CA ILE A 78 -5.63 0.29 -17.64
C ILE A 78 -5.70 -0.79 -18.72
N PRO A 79 -6.22 -0.47 -19.92
CA PRO A 79 -6.43 -1.48 -20.95
C PRO A 79 -5.09 -2.03 -21.46
N LEU A 80 -5.06 -3.33 -21.72
CA LEU A 80 -4.00 -3.95 -22.50
C LEU A 80 -4.26 -3.73 -24.00
N PRO A 81 -3.20 -3.64 -24.84
CA PRO A 81 -3.36 -3.58 -26.29
C PRO A 81 -4.08 -4.83 -26.82
N GLU A 82 -4.98 -4.66 -27.79
CA GLU A 82 -5.79 -5.77 -28.32
C GLU A 82 -4.97 -6.82 -29.10
N ASP A 83 -3.83 -6.41 -29.64
CA ASP A 83 -2.91 -7.21 -30.46
C ASP A 83 -1.80 -7.87 -29.63
N LYS A 84 -1.80 -7.69 -28.31
CA LYS A 84 -0.76 -8.19 -27.41
C LYS A 84 -1.36 -8.90 -26.21
N MET A 85 -0.64 -9.91 -25.73
CA MET A 85 -0.98 -10.63 -24.50
C MET A 85 0.18 -10.52 -23.52
N LEU A 86 -0.13 -10.23 -22.25
CA LEU A 86 0.84 -10.34 -21.17
C LEU A 86 0.94 -11.80 -20.71
N VAL A 87 2.15 -12.33 -20.66
CA VAL A 87 2.44 -13.65 -20.09
C VAL A 87 3.38 -13.47 -18.91
N ALA A 88 2.92 -13.84 -17.72
CA ALA A 88 3.74 -13.85 -16.50
C ALA A 88 4.20 -15.28 -16.20
N VAL A 89 5.51 -15.45 -15.98
CA VAL A 89 6.12 -16.76 -15.72
C VAL A 89 6.89 -16.70 -14.41
N ALA A 90 6.60 -17.63 -13.49
CA ALA A 90 7.29 -17.79 -12.22
C ALA A 90 7.96 -19.18 -12.18
N PRO A 91 9.18 -19.33 -12.70
CA PRO A 91 9.87 -20.61 -12.71
C PRO A 91 10.24 -21.04 -11.29
N TYR A 92 10.23 -22.35 -11.03
CA TYR A 92 10.58 -22.94 -9.74
C TYR A 92 11.44 -24.20 -9.92
N ILE A 93 12.24 -24.54 -8.91
CA ILE A 93 13.13 -25.72 -8.95
C ILE A 93 12.38 -26.99 -8.53
N SER A 94 11.63 -26.95 -7.42
CA SER A 94 11.05 -28.17 -6.83
C SER A 94 9.58 -28.08 -6.46
N ARG A 95 9.08 -26.92 -5.98
CA ARG A 95 7.67 -26.70 -5.65
C ARG A 95 7.22 -25.31 -6.09
N THR A 96 5.95 -25.21 -6.47
CA THR A 96 5.24 -23.95 -6.68
C THR A 96 4.21 -23.73 -5.56
N HIS A 97 3.31 -22.77 -5.76
CA HIS A 97 2.18 -22.48 -4.90
C HIS A 97 1.28 -23.71 -4.70
N ARG A 98 0.48 -23.66 -3.63
CA ARG A 98 -0.24 -24.80 -3.05
C ARG A 98 -1.68 -24.89 -3.55
#